data_AF-V5GU92-F1
#
_entry.id   AF-V5GU92-F1
#
_cell.length_a   1.000
_cell.length_b   1.000
_cell.length_c   1.000
_cell.angle_alpha   90.00
_cell.angle_beta   90.00
_cell.angle_gamma   90.00
#
_symmetry.space_group_name_H-M   'P 1'
#
loop_
_entity.id
_entity.type
_entity.pdbx_description
1 polymer ?
#
loop_
_entity_poly.entity_id
_entity_poly.type
_entity_poly.pdbx_seq_one_letter_code
_entity_poly.pdbx_strand_id
1 'polypeptide(L)'
;MNEAATKAATAAKTIETNFVGRTSIVHIPDGRAFCGTFVCVDSGKNIILGNTEEMRVTPEGRSSSRNVGMVMIPGDCVVKVEVQEDATQTQHAPPQPSLAQAGWPDDESLYS
;
A
#
# COMPACT_ATOMS: atom_id res chain seq x y z
N MET A 1 -27.61 25.13 0.02
CA MET A 1 -27.05 23.78 0.29
C MET A 1 -26.53 23.78 1.73
N ASN A 2 -26.78 22.72 2.50
CA ASN A 2 -26.39 22.61 3.91
C ASN A 2 -24.86 22.49 4.06
N GLU A 3 -24.25 23.16 5.03
CA GLU A 3 -22.81 23.10 5.36
C GLU A 3 -22.30 21.65 5.50
N ALA A 4 -23.11 20.76 6.08
CA ALA A 4 -22.77 19.34 6.22
C ALA A 4 -22.61 18.62 4.86
N ALA A 5 -23.43 18.98 3.87
CA ALA A 5 -23.36 18.39 2.54
C ALA A 5 -22.09 18.84 1.80
N THR A 6 -21.66 20.09 1.99
CA THR A 6 -20.40 20.59 1.44
C THR A 6 -19.20 19.85 2.04
N LYS A 7 -19.17 19.66 3.37
CA LYS A 7 -18.10 18.89 4.05
C LYS A 7 -18.04 17.45 3.55
N ALA A 8 -19.18 16.79 3.41
CA ALA A 8 -19.24 15.42 2.91
C ALA A 8 -18.71 15.31 1.46
N ALA A 9 -19.09 16.24 0.58
CA ALA A 9 -18.60 16.28 -0.80
C ALA A 9 -17.09 16.53 -0.88
N THR A 10 -16.56 17.43 -0.06
CA THR A 10 -15.11 17.65 0.03
C THR A 10 -14.39 16.40 0.52
N ALA A 11 -14.90 15.75 1.57
CA ALA A 11 -14.31 14.53 2.10
C ALA A 11 -14.29 13.41 1.04
N ALA A 12 -15.41 13.19 0.34
CA ALA A 12 -15.51 12.21 -0.73
C ALA A 12 -14.44 12.45 -1.81
N LYS A 13 -14.32 13.69 -2.29
CA LYS A 13 -13.30 14.06 -3.28
C LYS A 13 -11.87 13.81 -2.77
N THR A 14 -11.59 14.14 -1.51
CA THR A 14 -10.30 13.89 -0.89
C THR A 14 -10.00 12.39 -0.80
N ILE A 15 -10.99 11.56 -0.46
CA ILE A 15 -10.85 10.11 -0.36
C ILE A 15 -10.60 9.49 -1.73
N GLU A 16 -11.42 9.83 -2.72
CA GLU A 16 -11.28 9.35 -4.10
C GLU A 16 -9.90 9.69 -4.68
N THR A 17 -9.41 10.91 -4.45
CA THR A 17 -8.14 11.37 -5.02
C THR A 17 -6.94 10.77 -4.30
N ASN A 18 -6.99 10.63 -2.98
CA ASN A 18 -5.80 10.35 -2.18
C ASN A 18 -5.73 8.92 -1.63
N PHE A 19 -6.82 8.17 -1.59
CA PHE A 19 -6.85 6.85 -0.93
C PHE A 19 -7.21 5.73 -1.89
N VAL A 20 -8.32 5.87 -2.63
CA VAL A 20 -8.85 4.78 -3.46
C VAL A 20 -7.80 4.28 -4.46
N GLY A 21 -7.58 2.97 -4.49
CA GLY A 21 -6.58 2.31 -5.33
C GLY A 21 -5.14 2.38 -4.81
N ARG A 22 -4.88 3.09 -3.71
CA ARG A 22 -3.52 3.24 -3.14
C ARG A 22 -3.32 2.34 -1.94
N THR A 23 -2.08 1.94 -1.74
CA THR A 23 -1.66 1.20 -0.53
C THR A 23 -1.84 2.09 0.68
N SER A 24 -2.63 1.62 1.64
CA SER A 24 -2.96 2.33 2.87
C SER A 24 -2.78 1.42 4.09
N ILE A 25 -2.41 2.02 5.22
CA ILE A 25 -2.30 1.36 6.51
C ILE A 25 -3.43 1.87 7.41
N VAL A 26 -4.32 0.96 7.83
CA VAL A 26 -5.42 1.27 8.75
C VAL A 26 -5.10 0.69 10.12
N HIS A 27 -5.01 1.55 11.14
CA HIS A 27 -4.75 1.15 12.53
C HIS A 27 -6.05 0.95 13.29
N ILE A 28 -6.06 -0.06 14.17
CA ILE A 28 -7.19 -0.36 15.06
C ILE A 28 -6.76 -0.39 16.55
N PRO A 29 -7.68 -0.20 17.51
CA PRO A 29 -7.34 0.00 18.93
C PRO A 29 -6.56 -1.13 19.61
N ASP A 30 -6.65 -2.37 19.11
CA ASP A 30 -6.08 -3.55 19.74
C ASP A 30 -4.58 -3.80 19.40
N GLY A 31 -3.95 -2.80 18.76
CA GLY A 31 -2.55 -2.82 18.37
C GLY A 31 -2.27 -3.50 17.03
N ARG A 32 -3.30 -3.87 16.28
CA ARG A 32 -3.16 -4.32 14.88
C ARG A 32 -3.23 -3.15 13.91
N ALA A 33 -2.56 -3.33 12.78
CA ALA A 33 -2.68 -2.47 11.61
C ALA A 33 -2.89 -3.34 10.36
N PHE A 34 -3.65 -2.85 9.40
CA PHE A 34 -3.93 -3.54 8.15
C PHE A 34 -3.36 -2.74 7.00
N CYS A 35 -2.36 -3.29 6.31
CA CYS A 35 -1.76 -2.70 5.13
C CYS A 35 -2.35 -3.34 3.88
N GLY A 36 -3.02 -2.58 3.03
CA GLY A 36 -3.64 -3.11 1.81
C GLY A 36 -4.08 -2.02 0.84
N THR A 37 -4.60 -2.42 -0.31
CA THR A 37 -5.16 -1.48 -1.29
C THR A 37 -6.49 -0.96 -0.78
N PHE A 38 -6.63 0.36 -0.64
CA PHE A 38 -7.90 0.98 -0.23
C PHE A 38 -8.93 0.88 -1.36
N VAL A 39 -10.00 0.10 -1.16
CA VAL A 39 -10.99 -0.15 -2.22
C VAL A 39 -12.14 0.83 -2.12
N CYS A 40 -12.75 0.96 -0.95
CA CYS A 40 -13.88 1.85 -0.73
C CYS A 40 -14.08 2.17 0.75
N VAL A 41 -14.92 3.19 0.97
CA VAL A 41 -15.42 3.57 2.30
C VAL A 41 -16.88 3.99 2.19
N ASP A 42 -17.68 3.66 3.20
CA ASP A 42 -19.09 4.03 3.26
C ASP A 42 -19.35 5.22 4.22
N SER A 43 -20.62 5.59 4.37
CA SER A 43 -21.03 6.66 5.29
C SER A 43 -20.82 6.33 6.77
N GLY A 44 -20.75 5.04 7.13
CA GLY A 44 -20.39 4.55 8.46
C GLY A 44 -18.88 4.56 8.72
N LYS A 45 -18.07 5.00 7.74
CA LYS A 45 -16.61 4.92 7.75
C LYS A 45 -16.08 3.47 7.76
N ASN A 46 -16.89 2.50 7.36
CA ASN A 46 -16.40 1.13 7.16
C ASN A 46 -15.47 1.13 5.94
N ILE A 47 -14.30 0.51 6.08
CA ILE A 47 -13.26 0.51 5.04
C ILE A 47 -13.11 -0.92 4.51
N ILE A 48 -13.06 -1.05 3.19
CA ILE A 48 -12.64 -2.28 2.52
C ILE A 48 -11.20 -2.13 2.06
N LEU A 49 -10.34 -3.07 2.47
CA LEU A 49 -8.99 -3.22 1.93
C LEU A 49 -8.90 -4.50 1.11
N GLY A 50 -8.25 -4.42 -0.04
CA GLY A 50 -7.85 -5.56 -0.87
C GLY A 50 -6.38 -5.92 -0.64
N ASN A 51 -5.98 -7.14 -1.00
CA ASN A 51 -4.58 -7.60 -0.97
C ASN A 51 -3.86 -7.28 0.35
N THR A 52 -4.53 -7.52 1.47
CA THR A 52 -4.17 -6.96 2.77
C THR A 52 -3.27 -7.88 3.58
N GLU A 53 -2.33 -7.27 4.28
CA GLU A 53 -1.55 -7.88 5.36
C GLU A 53 -2.00 -7.32 6.71
N GLU A 54 -2.31 -8.22 7.65
CA GLU A 54 -2.48 -7.88 9.06
C GLU A 54 -1.09 -7.82 9.70
N MET A 55 -0.75 -6.68 10.29
CA MET A 55 0.48 -6.41 11.01
C MET A 55 0.19 -6.23 12.49
N ARG A 56 1.04 -6.80 13.35
CA ARG A 56 1.01 -6.59 14.80
C ARG A 56 2.41 -6.28 15.30
N VAL A 57 2.53 -5.22 16.10
CA VAL A 57 3.76 -4.89 16.83
C VAL A 57 3.54 -5.24 18.29
N THR A 58 4.39 -6.13 18.80
CA THR A 58 4.38 -6.50 20.22
C THR A 58 5.14 -5.47 21.06
N PRO A 59 4.86 -5.35 22.37
CA PRO A 59 5.61 -4.45 23.26
C PRO A 59 7.12 -4.73 23.28
N GLU A 60 7.52 -5.97 22.99
CA GLU A 60 8.92 -6.39 22.88
C GLU A 60 9.58 -6.00 21.55
N GLY A 61 8.88 -5.21 20.71
CA GLY A 61 9.36 -4.74 19.42
C GLY A 61 9.33 -5.79 18.30
N ARG A 62 8.75 -6.97 18.53
CA ARG A 62 8.60 -7.99 17.47
C ARG A 62 7.41 -7.64 16.59
N SER A 63 7.64 -7.59 15.29
CA SER A 63 6.60 -7.47 14.27
C SER A 63 6.19 -8.85 13.75
N SER A 64 4.90 -9.05 13.55
CA SER A 64 4.33 -10.20 12.85
C SER A 64 3.42 -9.69 11.74
N SER A 65 3.52 -10.30 10.55
CA SER A 65 2.59 -10.05 9.45
C SER A 65 1.98 -11.35 8.95
N ARG A 66 0.72 -11.28 8.47
CA ARG A 66 0.07 -12.37 7.74
C ARG A 66 -0.83 -11.83 6.65
N ASN A 67 -0.88 -12.53 5.51
CA ASN A 67 -1.82 -12.20 4.45
C ASN A 67 -3.25 -12.58 4.87
N VAL A 68 -4.18 -11.64 4.70
CA VAL A 68 -5.61 -11.79 5.06
C VAL A 68 -6.54 -11.53 3.87
N GLY A 69 -6.01 -11.36 2.65
CA GLY A 69 -6.81 -11.19 1.44
C GLY A 69 -7.61 -9.88 1.42
N MET A 70 -8.93 -9.98 1.34
CA MET A 70 -9.85 -8.83 1.37
C MET A 70 -10.55 -8.76 2.72
N VAL A 71 -10.50 -7.58 3.36
CA VAL A 71 -11.05 -7.39 4.71
C VAL A 71 -11.96 -6.18 4.79
N MET A 72 -12.98 -6.28 5.63
CA MET A 72 -13.79 -5.14 6.08
C MET A 72 -13.35 -4.73 7.48
N ILE A 73 -13.03 -3.45 7.64
CA ILE A 73 -12.69 -2.85 8.93
C ILE A 73 -13.87 -1.98 9.36
N PRO A 74 -14.53 -2.30 10.49
CA PRO A 74 -15.61 -1.47 11.02
C PRO A 74 -15.14 -0.04 11.29
N GLY A 75 -15.93 0.95 10.90
CA GLY A 75 -15.55 2.36 11.02
C GLY A 75 -15.27 2.82 12.45
N ASP A 76 -15.95 2.23 13.44
CA ASP A 76 -15.75 2.53 14.87
C ASP A 76 -14.41 1.98 15.41
N CYS A 77 -13.80 1.04 14.70
CA CYS A 77 -12.48 0.51 15.04
C CYS A 77 -11.34 1.26 14.33
N VAL A 78 -11.61 2.24 13.46
CA VAL A 78 -10.53 2.94 12.74
C VAL A 78 -10.00 4.10 13.58
N VAL A 79 -8.74 4.01 14.00
CA VAL A 79 -8.10 5.09 14.81
C VAL A 79 -7.13 5.95 14.01
N LYS A 80 -6.55 5.42 12.93
CA LYS A 80 -5.62 6.15 12.05
C LYS A 80 -5.60 5.49 10.67
N VAL A 81 -5.52 6.30 9.62
CA VAL A 81 -5.28 5.83 8.25
C VAL A 81 -4.07 6.57 7.70
N GLU A 82 -3.12 5.81 7.16
CA GLU A 82 -1.94 6.34 6.45
C GLU A 82 -2.00 5.87 5.02
N VAL A 83 -1.56 6.71 4.07
CA VAL A 83 -1.46 6.35 2.66
C VAL A 83 0.00 6.39 2.27
N GLN A 84 0.45 5.38 1.54
CA GLN A 84 1.79 5.36 0.98
C GLN A 84 1.92 6.48 -0.06
N GLU A 85 2.89 7.38 0.13
CA GLU A 85 3.26 8.35 -0.89
C GLU A 85 3.84 7.61 -2.10
N ASP A 86 3.37 7.97 -3.29
CA ASP A 86 4.00 7.49 -4.51
C ASP A 86 5.41 8.07 -4.53
N ALA A 87 6.43 7.22 -4.48
CA ALA A 87 7.79 7.68 -4.68
C ALA A 87 7.83 8.32 -6.07
N THR A 88 7.97 9.65 -6.14
CA THR A 88 8.37 10.30 -7.38
C THR A 88 9.64 9.58 -7.80
N GLN A 89 9.54 8.80 -8.87
CA GLN A 89 10.62 7.98 -9.38
C GLN A 89 11.79 8.91 -9.65
N THR A 90 12.74 9.03 -8.71
CA THR A 90 14.04 9.63 -8.99
C THR A 90 14.63 8.75 -10.05
N GLN A 91 14.65 9.30 -11.26
CA GLN A 91 15.23 8.78 -12.49
C GLN A 91 16.18 7.63 -12.21
N HIS A 92 15.78 6.41 -12.61
CA HIS A 92 16.71 5.29 -12.67
C HIS A 92 17.94 5.76 -13.44
N ALA A 93 19.08 5.90 -12.75
CA ALA A 93 20.36 5.88 -13.40
C ALA A 93 20.41 4.59 -14.26
N PRO A 94 20.91 4.64 -15.50
CA PRO A 94 21.04 3.45 -16.32
C PRO A 94 21.79 2.38 -15.53
N PRO A 95 21.39 1.09 -15.61
CA PRO A 95 22.08 0.02 -14.91
C PRO A 95 23.56 0.08 -15.32
N GLN A 96 24.43 0.37 -14.35
CA GLN A 96 25.86 0.27 -14.58
C GLN A 96 26.17 -1.21 -14.83
N PRO A 97 26.89 -1.57 -15.91
CA PRO A 97 27.28 -2.95 -16.13
C PRO A 97 28.29 -3.34 -15.04
N SER A 98 27.81 -4.00 -14.00
CA SER A 98 28.66 -4.61 -13.00
C SER A 98 29.31 -5.85 -13.61
N LEU A 99 30.58 -5.74 -13.98
CA LEU A 99 31.59 -6.82 -13.98
C LEU A 99 31.03 -8.25 -14.17
N ALA A 100 30.44 -8.52 -15.33
CA ALA A 100 30.27 -9.87 -15.85
C ALA A 100 31.28 -10.04 -17.00
N GLN A 101 32.54 -10.18 -16.62
CA GLN A 101 33.56 -10.77 -17.46
C GLN A 101 33.27 -12.27 -17.54
N ALA A 102 32.32 -12.63 -18.38
CA ALA A 102 32.19 -13.96 -18.97
C ALA A 102 31.67 -13.72 -20.38
N GLY A 103 32.55 -13.24 -21.24
CA GLY A 103 32.30 -13.28 -22.68
C GLY A 103 32.04 -14.73 -23.03
N TRP A 104 30.87 -15.01 -23.59
CA TRP A 104 30.69 -16.20 -24.39
C TRP A 104 31.74 -16.12 -25.49
N PRO A 105 32.59 -17.15 -25.69
CA PRO A 105 33.56 -17.10 -26.77
C PRO A 105 32.78 -17.20 -28.08
N ASP A 106 32.70 -16.08 -28.80
CA ASP A 106 32.27 -16.01 -30.20
C ASP A 106 33.36 -16.61 -31.10
N ASP A 107 33.78 -17.85 -30.82
CA ASP A 107 34.72 -18.58 -31.67
C ASP A 107 33.95 -19.48 -32.65
N GLU A 108 33.72 -18.93 -33.84
CA GLU A 108 33.09 -19.59 -34.98
C GLU A 108 33.89 -20.79 -35.54
N SER A 109 35.09 -21.08 -35.02
CA SER A 109 35.89 -22.23 -35.46
C SER A 109 35.48 -23.56 -34.83
N LEU A 110 34.58 -23.57 -33.85
CA LEU A 110 34.08 -24.80 -33.18
C LEU A 110 32.83 -25.41 -33.84
N TYR A 111 32.21 -24.72 -34.80
CA TYR A 111 31.00 -25.18 -35.50
C TYR A 111 31.24 -25.56 -36.97
N SER A 112 32.49 -25.81 -37.36
CA SER A 112 32.84 -26.40 -38.67
C SER A 112 33.42 -27.80 -38.52
#